data_AF-A0A1K1SGG7-F1
#
_entry.id   AF-A0A1K1SGG7-F1
#
_cell.length_a   1.000
_cell.length_b   1.000
_cell.length_c   1.000
_cell.angle_alpha   90.00
_cell.angle_beta   90.00
_cell.angle_gamma   90.00
#
_symmetry.space_group_name_H-M   'P 1'
#
loop_
_entity.id
_entity.type
_entity.pdbx_description
1 polymer ?
#
loop_
_entity_poly.entity_id
_entity_poly.type
_entity_poly.pdbx_seq_one_letter_code
_entity_poly.pdbx_strand_id
1 'polypeptide(L)'
;MTKEQTLFISEDYTEFFYWVKKRTEAFWNKGNSPSRPEGFTCPAWAEGAKWIGMTDDQIDSIEAKYSINFTPEHRAFLRILHTTDRKEVDEYEEDGKTITHQRSFFYNWIEEEEELVSRLSWPYRTIFDDVSSSSGVWLKSWGPRPSSVEEKERIFADWYAKAPKLLPIRSHRFVVSGDDLHDRPVLSVWGSDTIVYGWDLRLYLLNEIPGHLDLIIPEFDEEDQCYYSKYRNELKEILDLERLKLPARDIPYWKELILYWSSGWSGFGLRSPGDNGGKTLLAIMPTFVPEGQEATQKTFRTHE
;
A
#
# COMPACT_ATOMS: atom_id res chain seq x y z
N MET A 1 -17.79 33.24 13.16
CA MET A 1 -16.72 32.85 12.23
C MET A 1 -15.55 32.32 13.05
N THR A 2 -15.59 31.04 13.41
CA THR A 2 -14.43 30.34 13.94
C THR A 2 -13.42 30.24 12.79
N LYS A 3 -12.24 30.85 12.95
CA LYS A 3 -11.11 30.55 12.05
C LYS A 3 -10.93 29.03 12.09
N GLU A 4 -11.13 28.35 10.98
CA GLU A 4 -10.66 26.97 10.84
C GLU A 4 -9.17 26.99 11.17
N GLN A 5 -8.79 26.35 12.27
CA GLN A 5 -7.38 26.12 12.58
C GLN A 5 -6.86 25.23 11.47
N THR A 6 -5.98 25.78 10.63
CA THR A 6 -5.26 25.02 9.60
C THR A 6 -4.57 23.84 10.26
N LEU A 7 -4.96 22.62 9.87
CA LEU A 7 -4.37 21.40 10.40
C LEU A 7 -2.93 21.25 9.89
N PHE A 8 -1.95 21.39 10.79
CA PHE A 8 -0.55 21.15 10.45
C PHE A 8 -0.23 19.64 10.47
N ILE A 9 0.35 19.13 9.38
CA ILE A 9 0.80 17.74 9.23
C ILE A 9 2.32 17.75 9.03
N SER A 10 3.08 17.41 10.07
CA SER A 10 4.55 17.48 10.07
C SER A 10 5.18 16.63 8.96
N GLU A 11 6.31 17.09 8.43
CA GLU A 11 7.18 16.33 7.51
C GLU A 11 8.24 15.52 8.28
N ASP A 12 8.49 15.82 9.56
CA ASP A 12 9.31 14.95 10.41
C ASP A 12 8.55 13.66 10.72
N TYR A 13 9.16 12.50 10.41
CA TYR A 13 8.50 11.21 10.57
C TYR A 13 8.08 10.92 12.00
N THR A 14 8.92 11.24 12.98
CA THR A 14 8.63 10.91 14.38
C THR A 14 7.46 11.75 14.88
N GLU A 15 7.49 13.06 14.63
CA GLU A 15 6.37 13.96 14.93
C GLU A 15 5.10 13.54 14.19
N PHE A 16 5.22 13.18 12.92
CA PHE A 16 4.11 12.72 12.09
C PHE A 16 3.48 11.44 12.65
N PHE A 17 4.27 10.45 13.05
CA PHE A 17 3.74 9.20 13.60
C PHE A 17 3.04 9.42 14.95
N TYR A 18 3.57 10.29 15.82
CA TYR A 18 2.85 10.68 17.04
C TYR A 18 1.57 11.47 16.73
N TRP A 19 1.58 12.29 15.69
CA TRP A 19 0.38 12.97 15.20
C TRP A 19 -0.67 11.97 14.71
N VAL A 20 -0.27 10.95 13.92
CA VAL A 20 -1.14 9.84 13.48
C VAL A 20 -1.73 9.12 14.69
N LYS A 21 -0.88 8.70 15.64
CA LYS A 21 -1.31 8.01 16.88
C LYS A 21 -2.36 8.81 17.63
N LYS A 22 -2.06 10.08 17.92
CA LYS A 22 -2.96 10.96 18.67
C LYS A 22 -4.28 11.18 17.93
N ARG A 23 -4.23 11.37 16.61
CA ARG A 23 -5.40 11.72 15.80
C ARG A 23 -6.33 10.53 15.61
N THR A 24 -5.78 9.36 15.30
CA THR A 24 -6.53 8.10 15.20
C THR A 24 -7.16 7.72 16.54
N GLU A 25 -6.40 7.71 17.65
CA GLU A 25 -6.95 7.42 18.97
C GLU A 25 -8.01 8.43 19.40
N ALA A 26 -7.86 9.72 19.06
CA ALA A 26 -8.89 10.72 19.31
C ALA A 26 -10.16 10.48 18.47
N PHE A 27 -10.02 10.04 17.21
CA PHE A 27 -11.16 9.67 16.37
C PHE A 27 -11.88 8.44 16.92
N TRP A 28 -11.12 7.42 17.31
CA TRP A 28 -11.61 6.16 17.87
C TRP A 28 -12.31 6.32 19.23
N ASN A 29 -11.94 7.33 20.03
CA ASN A 29 -12.58 7.62 21.32
C ASN A 29 -13.80 8.54 21.24
N LYS A 30 -14.05 9.22 20.10
CA LYS A 30 -15.18 10.15 19.99
C LYS A 30 -16.54 9.45 19.93
N GLY A 31 -16.57 8.13 19.74
CA GLY A 31 -17.78 7.37 19.46
C GLY A 31 -18.46 7.82 18.15
N ASN A 32 -19.49 7.10 17.73
CA ASN A 32 -20.21 7.45 16.51
C ASN A 32 -21.14 8.63 16.76
N SER A 33 -20.84 9.78 16.16
CA SER A 33 -21.78 10.91 16.15
C SER A 33 -22.96 10.56 15.24
N PRO A 34 -24.22 10.67 15.70
CA PRO A 34 -25.40 10.47 14.85
C PRO A 34 -25.50 11.50 13.71
N SER A 35 -24.67 12.54 13.73
CA SER A 35 -24.62 13.56 12.68
C SER A 35 -23.73 13.19 11.48
N ARG A 36 -22.95 12.11 11.55
CA ARG A 36 -22.12 11.66 10.42
C ARG A 36 -22.86 10.59 9.62
N PRO A 37 -22.87 10.68 8.27
CA PRO A 37 -23.39 9.61 7.43
C PRO A 37 -22.68 8.29 7.70
N GLU A 38 -23.39 7.19 7.44
CA GLU A 38 -22.84 5.84 7.44
C GLU A 38 -21.59 5.76 6.54
N GLY A 39 -20.56 5.04 6.99
CA GLY A 39 -19.26 4.97 6.30
C GLY A 39 -18.26 6.09 6.64
N PHE A 40 -18.68 7.15 7.34
CA PHE A 40 -17.81 8.25 7.78
C PHE A 40 -17.63 8.33 9.31
N THR A 41 -18.13 7.31 10.00
CA THR A 41 -18.09 7.12 11.44
C THR A 41 -16.90 6.24 11.85
N CYS A 42 -16.61 6.16 13.15
CA CYS A 42 -15.59 5.23 13.64
C CYS A 42 -16.10 3.79 13.42
N PRO A 43 -15.30 2.91 12.77
CA PRO A 43 -15.70 1.52 12.65
C PRO A 43 -15.77 0.87 14.03
N ALA A 44 -16.74 -0.01 14.24
CA ALA A 44 -17.04 -0.60 15.56
C ALA A 44 -15.83 -1.30 16.17
N TRP A 45 -15.04 -2.01 15.35
CA TRP A 45 -13.83 -2.71 15.81
C TRP A 45 -12.80 -1.74 16.42
N ALA A 46 -12.74 -0.50 15.93
CA ALA A 46 -11.74 0.48 16.33
C ALA A 46 -12.16 1.33 17.54
N GLU A 47 -13.40 1.22 18.03
CA GLU A 47 -13.89 2.07 19.12
C GLU A 47 -13.02 1.94 20.38
N GLY A 48 -12.34 3.03 20.77
CA GLY A 48 -11.41 3.03 21.89
C GLY A 48 -10.14 2.19 21.70
N ALA A 49 -9.81 1.80 20.46
CA ALA A 49 -8.53 1.16 20.14
C ALA A 49 -7.34 2.07 20.47
N LYS A 50 -6.17 1.46 20.68
CA LYS A 50 -4.90 2.15 20.93
C LYS A 50 -3.79 1.48 20.14
N TRP A 51 -2.79 2.28 19.78
CA TRP A 51 -1.58 1.74 19.18
C TRP A 51 -0.65 1.12 20.23
N ILE A 52 -0.13 -0.04 19.90
CA ILE A 52 0.95 -0.74 20.58
C ILE A 52 2.21 -0.54 19.73
N GLY A 53 3.27 -0.05 20.37
CA GLY A 53 4.59 0.12 19.75
C GLY A 53 5.56 -0.98 20.18
N MET A 54 6.65 -1.13 19.43
CA MET A 54 7.75 -2.04 19.77
C MET A 54 8.90 -1.32 20.48
N THR A 55 9.61 -2.05 21.34
CA THR A 55 10.91 -1.61 21.88
C THR A 55 12.02 -1.82 20.85
N ASP A 56 13.18 -1.16 21.03
CA ASP A 56 14.34 -1.41 20.17
C ASP A 56 14.81 -2.87 20.22
N ASP A 57 14.87 -3.49 21.41
CA ASP A 57 15.24 -4.90 21.55
C ASP A 57 14.31 -5.84 20.77
N GLN A 58 13.00 -5.53 20.74
CA GLN A 58 12.03 -6.27 19.95
C GLN A 58 12.29 -6.10 18.46
N ILE A 59 12.54 -4.87 18.00
CA ILE A 59 12.84 -4.59 16.59
C ILE A 59 14.12 -5.32 16.17
N ASP A 60 15.19 -5.22 16.97
CA ASP A 60 16.47 -5.88 16.71
C ASP A 60 16.32 -7.41 16.65
N SER A 61 15.49 -7.97 17.53
CA SER A 61 15.19 -9.41 17.53
C SER A 61 14.45 -9.85 16.26
N ILE A 62 13.54 -9.02 15.72
CA ILE A 62 12.82 -9.28 14.47
C ILE A 62 13.75 -9.17 13.25
N GLU A 63 14.60 -8.15 13.20
CA GLU A 63 15.62 -8.00 12.16
C GLU A 63 16.52 -9.24 12.09
N ALA A 64 17.01 -9.70 13.25
CA ALA A 64 17.80 -10.91 13.34
C ALA A 64 17.01 -12.17 12.93
N LYS A 65 15.78 -12.34 13.43
CA LYS A 65 14.93 -13.53 13.16
C LYS A 65 14.67 -13.71 11.66
N TYR A 66 14.32 -12.64 10.96
CA TYR A 66 13.95 -12.70 9.54
C TYR A 66 15.10 -12.34 8.60
N SER A 67 16.28 -12.01 9.12
CA SER A 67 17.43 -11.54 8.34
C SER A 67 17.07 -10.35 7.43
N ILE A 68 16.36 -9.38 8.01
CA ILE A 68 15.93 -8.15 7.36
C ILE A 68 16.51 -6.94 8.08
N ASN A 69 16.49 -5.78 7.44
CA ASN A 69 16.83 -4.50 8.06
C ASN A 69 15.68 -3.52 7.81
N PHE A 70 15.19 -2.90 8.88
CA PHE A 70 14.23 -1.81 8.81
C PHE A 70 14.99 -0.49 8.63
N THR A 71 14.47 0.39 7.79
CA THR A 71 15.04 1.74 7.65
C THR A 71 14.77 2.55 8.92
N PRO A 72 15.51 3.65 9.19
CA PRO A 72 15.26 4.48 10.37
C PRO A 72 13.81 4.93 10.53
N GLU A 73 13.16 5.29 9.41
CA GLU A 73 11.75 5.70 9.39
C GLU A 73 10.81 4.53 9.70
N HIS A 74 11.11 3.33 9.19
CA HIS A 74 10.33 2.13 9.49
C HIS A 74 10.50 1.71 10.96
N ARG A 75 11.70 1.79 11.52
CA ARG A 75 11.91 1.58 12.96
C ARG A 75 11.11 2.58 13.79
N ALA A 76 11.09 3.86 13.41
CA ALA A 76 10.26 4.87 14.08
C ALA A 76 8.76 4.56 13.98
N PHE A 77 8.30 4.08 12.82
CA PHE A 77 6.93 3.60 12.64
C PHE A 77 6.61 2.45 13.60
N LEU A 78 7.45 1.41 13.67
CA LEU A 78 7.23 0.26 14.56
C LEU A 78 7.25 0.65 16.05
N ARG A 79 8.08 1.61 16.45
CA ARG A 79 8.09 2.11 17.84
C ARG A 79 6.79 2.77 18.27
N ILE A 80 6.01 3.32 17.32
CA ILE A 80 4.87 4.20 17.63
C ILE A 80 3.53 3.59 17.19
N LEU A 81 3.50 2.95 16.02
CA LEU A 81 2.32 2.55 15.26
C LEU A 81 2.39 1.08 14.80
N HIS A 82 3.18 0.23 15.47
CA HIS A 82 3.39 -1.17 15.04
C HIS A 82 2.09 -1.94 14.82
N THR A 83 1.19 -1.94 15.80
CA THR A 83 -0.13 -2.56 15.67
C THR A 83 -1.15 -1.93 16.62
N THR A 84 -2.40 -2.38 16.59
CA THR A 84 -3.46 -1.95 17.50
C THR A 84 -3.76 -3.01 18.55
N ASP A 85 -4.22 -2.61 19.72
CA ASP A 85 -4.71 -3.50 20.79
C ASP A 85 -6.04 -4.21 20.46
N ARG A 86 -6.53 -4.04 19.23
CA ARG A 86 -7.74 -4.63 18.68
C ARG A 86 -7.50 -5.13 17.26
N LYS A 87 -8.26 -6.13 16.87
CA LYS A 87 -8.30 -6.63 15.49
C LYS A 87 -9.40 -5.94 14.71
N GLU A 88 -9.12 -5.67 13.45
CA GLU A 88 -10.14 -5.36 12.45
C GLU A 88 -11.04 -6.58 12.29
N VAL A 89 -12.35 -6.32 12.20
CA VAL A 89 -13.38 -7.35 12.06
C VAL A 89 -14.12 -7.08 10.76
N ASP A 90 -14.01 -8.01 9.82
CA ASP A 90 -14.75 -8.01 8.56
C ASP A 90 -15.81 -9.10 8.64
N GLU A 91 -17.07 -8.74 8.41
CA GLU A 91 -18.20 -9.68 8.38
C GLU A 91 -18.87 -9.66 7.01
N TYR A 92 -19.04 -10.83 6.42
CA TYR A 92 -19.78 -10.97 5.17
C TYR A 92 -20.65 -12.23 5.20
N GLU A 93 -21.71 -12.23 4.38
CA GLU A 93 -22.58 -13.39 4.22
C GLU A 93 -22.10 -14.26 3.07
N GLU A 94 -21.88 -15.54 3.35
CA GLU A 94 -21.58 -16.57 2.36
C GLU A 94 -22.47 -17.78 2.63
N ASP A 95 -23.21 -18.23 1.61
CA ASP A 95 -24.18 -19.33 1.70
C ASP A 95 -25.18 -19.19 2.87
N GLY A 96 -25.64 -17.97 3.14
CA GLY A 96 -26.59 -17.66 4.21
C GLY A 96 -26.01 -17.79 5.62
N LYS A 97 -24.68 -17.83 5.75
CA LYS A 97 -23.96 -17.79 7.02
C LYS A 97 -23.13 -16.52 7.10
N THR A 98 -23.16 -15.86 8.25
CA THR A 98 -22.22 -14.78 8.56
C THR A 98 -20.85 -15.40 8.84
N ILE A 99 -19.86 -15.01 8.04
CA ILE A 99 -18.46 -15.36 8.26
C ILE A 99 -17.77 -14.11 8.82
N THR A 100 -17.13 -14.27 9.96
CA THR A 100 -16.37 -13.22 10.63
C THR A 100 -14.87 -13.48 10.46
N HIS A 101 -14.17 -12.56 9.82
CA HIS A 101 -12.71 -12.57 9.70
C HIS A 101 -12.12 -11.52 10.63
N GLN A 102 -11.07 -11.91 11.38
CA GLN A 102 -10.32 -10.99 12.23
C GLN A 102 -8.88 -10.91 11.78
N ARG A 103 -8.37 -9.69 11.64
CA ARG A 103 -6.96 -9.44 11.29
C ARG A 103 -6.42 -8.24 12.05
N SER A 104 -5.11 -8.20 12.28
CA SER A 104 -4.51 -6.97 12.83
C SER A 104 -4.63 -5.82 11.84
N PHE A 105 -4.88 -4.61 12.34
CA PHE A 105 -4.99 -3.43 11.49
C PHE A 105 -3.69 -3.19 10.72
N PHE A 106 -2.55 -3.36 11.40
CA PHE A 106 -1.20 -3.43 10.84
C PHE A 106 -0.53 -4.70 11.37
N TYR A 107 0.32 -5.34 10.58
CA TYR A 107 0.88 -6.65 10.92
C TYR A 107 1.59 -6.63 12.26
N ASN A 108 1.18 -7.54 13.14
CA ASN A 108 1.82 -7.72 14.42
C ASN A 108 3.07 -8.59 14.26
N TRP A 109 4.20 -7.93 14.01
CA TRP A 109 5.55 -8.50 13.98
C TRP A 109 5.95 -9.40 15.17
N ILE A 110 5.26 -9.34 16.31
CA ILE A 110 5.56 -10.15 17.49
C ILE A 110 4.73 -11.45 17.52
N GLU A 111 3.46 -11.39 17.17
CA GLU A 111 2.50 -12.48 17.42
C GLU A 111 2.05 -13.22 16.14
N GLU A 112 2.27 -12.66 14.95
CA GLU A 112 1.71 -13.15 13.69
C GLU A 112 2.75 -13.84 12.78
N GLU A 113 3.53 -14.77 13.33
CA GLU A 113 4.65 -15.38 12.59
C GLU A 113 4.25 -16.03 11.26
N GLU A 114 3.18 -16.82 11.22
CA GLU A 114 2.74 -17.51 10.00
C GLU A 114 2.33 -16.52 8.90
N GLU A 115 1.58 -15.47 9.26
CA GLU A 115 1.16 -14.42 8.34
C GLU A 115 2.37 -13.62 7.84
N LEU A 116 3.31 -13.28 8.72
CA LEU A 116 4.54 -12.57 8.33
C LEU A 116 5.39 -13.38 7.36
N VAL A 117 5.57 -14.69 7.60
CA VAL A 117 6.30 -15.58 6.68
C VAL A 117 5.59 -15.62 5.32
N SER A 118 4.27 -15.77 5.32
CA SER A 118 3.46 -15.72 4.10
C SER A 118 3.68 -14.41 3.34
N ARG A 119 3.59 -13.27 4.03
CA ARG A 119 3.71 -11.93 3.42
C ARG A 119 5.13 -11.60 2.98
N LEU A 120 6.16 -12.02 3.71
CA LEU A 120 7.56 -11.86 3.27
C LEU A 120 7.83 -12.63 1.96
N SER A 121 7.17 -13.77 1.75
CA SER A 121 7.27 -14.54 0.51
C SER A 121 6.34 -14.05 -0.62
N TRP A 122 5.34 -13.24 -0.29
CA TRP A 122 4.25 -12.86 -1.20
C TRP A 122 4.73 -12.19 -2.49
N PRO A 123 5.60 -11.16 -2.47
CA PRO A 123 6.02 -10.52 -3.72
C PRO A 123 6.73 -11.51 -4.65
N TYR A 124 7.65 -12.34 -4.12
CA TYR A 124 8.32 -13.35 -4.94
C TYR A 124 7.32 -14.32 -5.56
N ARG A 125 6.46 -14.95 -4.74
CA ARG A 125 5.52 -15.99 -5.17
C ARG A 125 4.53 -15.45 -6.21
N THR A 126 3.86 -14.34 -5.89
CA THR A 126 2.77 -13.80 -6.73
C THR A 126 3.30 -13.15 -8.02
N ILE A 127 4.47 -12.50 -7.99
CA ILE A 127 5.08 -11.98 -9.22
C ILE A 127 5.57 -13.15 -10.09
N PHE A 128 6.17 -14.18 -9.49
CA PHE A 128 6.64 -15.34 -10.25
C PHE A 128 5.51 -16.12 -10.92
N ASP A 129 4.34 -16.21 -10.29
CA ASP A 129 3.13 -16.77 -10.91
C ASP A 129 2.76 -16.05 -12.23
N ASP A 130 2.92 -14.73 -12.26
CA ASP A 130 2.74 -13.93 -13.47
C ASP A 130 3.89 -14.13 -14.46
N VAL A 131 5.13 -14.27 -14.00
CA VAL A 131 6.30 -14.48 -14.87
C VAL A 131 6.29 -15.86 -15.52
N SER A 132 5.90 -16.91 -14.81
CA SER A 132 5.96 -18.31 -15.26
C SER A 132 4.99 -18.60 -16.42
N SER A 133 3.83 -17.93 -16.40
CA SER A 133 2.75 -18.03 -17.40
C SER A 133 3.24 -17.86 -18.84
N SER A 134 2.71 -18.57 -19.84
CA SER A 134 3.22 -18.50 -21.24
C SER A 134 3.22 -17.08 -21.84
N SER A 135 2.14 -16.32 -21.65
CA SER A 135 1.96 -14.91 -22.03
C SER A 135 2.12 -13.94 -20.84
N GLY A 136 2.83 -14.40 -19.81
CA GLY A 136 3.09 -13.65 -18.59
C GLY A 136 4.06 -12.48 -18.75
N VAL A 137 4.18 -11.67 -17.69
CA VAL A 137 5.12 -10.55 -17.63
C VAL A 137 6.55 -11.00 -17.96
N TRP A 138 7.24 -10.17 -18.74
CA TRP A 138 8.66 -10.33 -19.03
C TRP A 138 9.31 -8.97 -19.23
N LEU A 139 10.23 -8.61 -18.32
CA LEU A 139 10.88 -7.30 -18.37
C LEU A 139 11.84 -7.22 -19.55
N LYS A 140 11.97 -6.03 -20.13
CA LYS A 140 12.86 -5.80 -21.27
C LYS A 140 14.32 -6.02 -20.87
N SER A 141 14.67 -5.64 -19.63
CA SER A 141 16.02 -5.85 -19.08
C SER A 141 16.43 -7.32 -18.93
N TRP A 142 15.48 -8.25 -18.94
CA TRP A 142 15.75 -9.68 -18.83
C TRP A 142 16.14 -10.34 -20.17
N GLY A 143 16.05 -9.60 -21.28
CA GLY A 143 16.38 -10.11 -22.60
C GLY A 143 15.30 -11.03 -23.18
N PRO A 144 15.64 -11.92 -24.13
CA PRO A 144 14.67 -12.82 -24.75
C PRO A 144 14.00 -13.76 -23.74
N ARG A 145 12.69 -13.98 -23.91
CA ARG A 145 11.91 -14.84 -23.03
C ARG A 145 12.24 -16.32 -23.29
N PRO A 146 12.71 -17.09 -22.30
CA PRO A 146 12.94 -18.52 -22.46
C PRO A 146 11.62 -19.30 -22.46
N SER A 147 11.63 -20.49 -23.07
CA SER A 147 10.47 -21.38 -23.12
C SER A 147 10.29 -22.21 -21.84
N SER A 148 11.40 -22.60 -21.18
CA SER A 148 11.43 -23.35 -19.92
C SER A 148 11.03 -22.48 -18.74
N VAL A 149 10.23 -23.02 -17.82
CA VAL A 149 9.83 -22.33 -16.58
C VAL A 149 11.01 -22.21 -15.63
N GLU A 150 11.89 -23.22 -15.59
CA GLU A 150 13.08 -23.25 -14.75
C GLU A 150 14.05 -22.11 -15.12
N GLU A 151 14.22 -21.85 -16.42
CA GLU A 151 15.06 -20.75 -16.88
C GLU A 151 14.42 -19.37 -16.62
N LYS A 152 13.08 -19.26 -16.69
CA LYS A 152 12.37 -18.05 -16.25
C LYS A 152 12.59 -17.80 -14.76
N GLU A 153 12.48 -18.84 -13.94
CA GLU A 153 12.69 -18.74 -12.50
C GLU A 153 14.11 -18.30 -12.18
N ARG A 154 15.11 -18.88 -12.84
CA ARG A 154 16.51 -18.51 -12.64
C ARG A 154 16.73 -17.01 -12.90
N ILE A 155 16.25 -16.50 -14.03
CA ILE A 155 16.38 -15.08 -14.40
C ILE A 155 15.60 -14.18 -13.42
N PHE A 156 14.38 -14.57 -13.06
CA PHE A 156 13.55 -13.83 -12.11
C PHE A 156 14.19 -13.78 -10.71
N ALA A 157 14.66 -14.92 -10.20
CA ALA A 157 15.31 -15.02 -8.90
C ALA A 157 16.60 -14.19 -8.85
N ASP A 158 17.43 -14.25 -9.90
CA ASP A 158 18.65 -13.44 -10.02
C ASP A 158 18.36 -11.93 -10.02
N TRP A 159 17.24 -11.51 -10.64
CA TRP A 159 16.77 -10.13 -10.62
C TRP A 159 16.22 -9.74 -9.23
N TYR A 160 15.34 -10.56 -8.67
CA TYR A 160 14.68 -10.31 -7.37
C TYR A 160 15.70 -10.25 -6.22
N ALA A 161 16.77 -11.06 -6.28
CA ALA A 161 17.85 -11.03 -5.31
C ALA A 161 18.61 -9.70 -5.26
N LYS A 162 18.64 -8.96 -6.38
CA LYS A 162 19.30 -7.65 -6.50
C LYS A 162 18.36 -6.48 -6.20
N ALA A 163 17.05 -6.71 -6.30
CA ALA A 163 16.05 -5.70 -6.01
C ALA A 163 16.03 -5.37 -4.50
N PRO A 164 15.75 -4.11 -4.12
CA PRO A 164 15.54 -3.75 -2.73
C PRO A 164 14.45 -4.61 -2.07
N LYS A 165 14.62 -4.91 -0.78
CA LYS A 165 13.72 -5.81 -0.06
C LYS A 165 12.36 -5.16 0.18
N LEU A 166 11.30 -5.97 0.18
CA LEU A 166 9.94 -5.53 0.44
C LEU A 166 9.50 -6.04 1.80
N LEU A 167 9.20 -5.13 2.72
CA LEU A 167 8.84 -5.46 4.11
C LEU A 167 7.35 -5.19 4.35
N PRO A 168 6.56 -6.18 4.81
CA PRO A 168 5.12 -6.04 4.93
C PRO A 168 4.70 -5.05 6.02
N ILE A 169 3.61 -4.33 5.77
CA ILE A 169 3.02 -3.38 6.73
C ILE A 169 1.57 -3.74 7.06
N ARG A 170 0.76 -3.91 6.01
CA ARG A 170 -0.67 -4.21 6.09
C ARG A 170 -1.13 -4.78 4.75
N SER A 171 -1.95 -5.82 4.76
CA SER A 171 -2.53 -6.39 3.52
C SER A 171 -1.41 -6.66 2.49
N HIS A 172 -1.57 -6.19 1.25
CA HIS A 172 -0.58 -6.28 0.18
C HIS A 172 0.31 -5.03 0.08
N ARG A 173 0.56 -4.34 1.20
CA ARG A 173 1.42 -3.13 1.28
C ARG A 173 2.80 -3.46 1.84
N PHE A 174 3.83 -3.00 1.14
CA PHE A 174 5.23 -3.30 1.48
C PHE A 174 6.10 -2.05 1.42
N VAL A 175 6.87 -1.76 2.47
CA VAL A 175 7.94 -0.75 2.42
C VAL A 175 9.07 -1.28 1.55
N VAL A 176 9.56 -0.47 0.63
CA VAL A 176 10.84 -0.72 -0.03
C VAL A 176 11.98 -0.38 0.94
N SER A 177 12.70 -1.41 1.39
CA SER A 177 13.82 -1.28 2.31
C SER A 177 15.16 -1.37 1.57
N GLY A 178 16.03 -0.39 1.86
CA GLY A 178 17.39 -0.29 1.35
C GLY A 178 18.05 1.00 1.86
N ASP A 179 19.26 0.87 2.40
CA ASP A 179 19.99 2.00 2.99
C ASP A 179 20.53 2.97 1.92
N ASP A 180 20.81 2.46 0.72
CA ASP A 180 21.31 3.19 -0.44
C ASP A 180 20.20 3.87 -1.26
N LEU A 181 18.93 3.65 -0.89
CA LEU A 181 17.80 4.24 -1.57
C LEU A 181 17.56 5.69 -1.13
N HIS A 182 17.43 6.56 -2.13
CA HIS A 182 16.98 7.94 -1.95
C HIS A 182 15.48 7.99 -1.60
N ASP A 183 14.66 7.28 -2.36
CA ASP A 183 13.21 7.16 -2.14
C ASP A 183 12.89 5.78 -1.54
N ARG A 184 12.04 5.74 -0.51
CA ARG A 184 11.63 4.51 0.18
C ARG A 184 10.10 4.38 0.19
N PRO A 185 9.49 4.13 -0.97
CA PRO A 185 8.05 4.09 -1.10
C PRO A 185 7.43 2.89 -0.41
N VAL A 186 6.13 2.96 -0.23
CA VAL A 186 5.28 1.81 0.05
C VAL A 186 4.63 1.36 -1.26
N LEU A 187 4.86 0.11 -1.62
CA LEU A 187 4.28 -0.53 -2.79
C LEU A 187 3.02 -1.30 -2.42
N SER A 188 2.06 -1.30 -3.33
CA SER A 188 0.95 -2.24 -3.36
C SER A 188 1.30 -3.36 -4.33
N VAL A 189 1.45 -4.59 -3.85
CA VAL A 189 1.93 -5.73 -4.65
C VAL A 189 0.82 -6.75 -4.84
N TRP A 190 0.23 -6.81 -6.04
CA TRP A 190 -0.71 -7.86 -6.42
C TRP A 190 -0.19 -8.63 -7.64
N GLY A 191 0.75 -9.53 -7.38
CA GLY A 191 1.58 -10.11 -8.44
C GLY A 191 2.38 -9.03 -9.16
N SER A 192 2.53 -9.17 -10.47
CA SER A 192 3.24 -8.18 -11.29
C SER A 192 2.52 -6.85 -11.43
N ASP A 193 1.20 -6.80 -11.14
CA ASP A 193 0.48 -5.54 -10.98
C ASP A 193 0.86 -4.89 -9.64
N THR A 194 2.01 -4.22 -9.68
CA THR A 194 2.59 -3.53 -8.53
C THR A 194 2.57 -2.03 -8.79
N ILE A 195 2.06 -1.25 -7.83
CA ILE A 195 1.97 0.21 -7.91
C ILE A 195 2.65 0.88 -6.72
N VAL A 196 3.08 2.13 -6.90
CA VAL A 196 3.48 2.99 -5.77
C VAL A 196 2.22 3.48 -5.06
N TYR A 197 2.03 3.07 -3.80
CA TYR A 197 0.88 3.47 -3.00
C TYR A 197 1.13 4.76 -2.21
N GLY A 198 2.39 4.98 -1.82
CA GLY A 198 2.89 6.23 -1.25
C GLY A 198 4.40 6.31 -1.44
N TRP A 199 4.94 7.50 -1.70
CA TRP A 199 6.40 7.66 -1.94
C TRP A 199 7.26 7.59 -0.67
N ASP A 200 6.60 7.58 0.48
CA ASP A 200 7.16 7.32 1.80
C ASP A 200 6.07 6.83 2.75
N LEU A 201 6.44 6.52 3.99
CA LEU A 201 5.51 6.10 5.05
C LEU A 201 4.47 7.18 5.40
N ARG A 202 4.78 8.47 5.19
CA ARG A 202 3.88 9.58 5.49
C ARG A 202 2.74 9.63 4.49
N LEU A 203 3.04 9.68 3.21
CA LEU A 203 2.05 9.65 2.13
C LEU A 203 1.30 8.34 2.10
N TYR A 204 1.96 7.23 2.39
CA TYR A 204 1.30 5.94 2.57
C TYR A 204 0.19 6.03 3.62
N LEU A 205 0.47 6.49 4.83
CA LEU A 205 -0.53 6.57 5.89
C LEU A 205 -1.65 7.58 5.58
N LEU A 206 -1.32 8.70 4.93
CA LEU A 206 -2.31 9.67 4.47
C LEU A 206 -3.25 9.11 3.39
N ASN A 207 -2.77 8.15 2.57
CA ASN A 207 -3.57 7.48 1.55
C ASN A 207 -4.34 6.27 2.09
N GLU A 208 -3.73 5.48 2.99
CA GLU A 208 -4.26 4.20 3.47
C GLU A 208 -5.34 4.38 4.54
N ILE A 209 -5.14 5.32 5.48
CA ILE A 209 -6.05 5.48 6.63
C ILE A 209 -6.66 6.90 6.79
N PRO A 210 -6.99 7.65 5.71
CA PRO A 210 -7.50 9.02 5.83
C PRO A 210 -8.83 9.11 6.59
N GLY A 211 -9.66 8.06 6.55
CA GLY A 211 -10.90 7.96 7.34
C GLY A 211 -10.64 7.90 8.85
N HIS A 212 -9.69 7.08 9.29
CA HIS A 212 -9.28 7.00 10.70
C HIS A 212 -8.56 8.27 11.18
N LEU A 213 -7.98 9.02 10.24
CA LEU A 213 -7.39 10.32 10.48
C LEU A 213 -8.41 11.47 10.41
N ASP A 214 -9.70 11.23 10.21
CA ASP A 214 -10.69 12.31 10.05
C ASP A 214 -10.25 13.36 9.00
N LEU A 215 -9.64 12.90 7.90
CA LEU A 215 -9.21 13.71 6.76
C LEU A 215 -10.15 13.62 5.56
N ILE A 216 -11.20 12.80 5.69
CA ILE A 216 -12.28 12.70 4.71
C ILE A 216 -13.54 13.34 5.30
N ILE A 217 -14.22 14.12 4.48
CA ILE A 217 -15.56 14.64 4.75
C ILE A 217 -16.55 14.06 3.73
N PRO A 218 -17.80 13.80 4.14
CA PRO A 218 -18.84 13.37 3.22
C PRO A 218 -19.25 14.54 2.30
N GLU A 219 -19.31 14.28 1.00
CA GLU A 219 -19.89 15.18 -0.01
C GLU A 219 -21.07 14.46 -0.64
N PHE A 220 -22.28 15.03 -0.50
CA PHE A 220 -23.48 14.45 -1.11
C PHE A 220 -23.52 14.81 -2.59
N ASP A 221 -23.65 13.80 -3.44
CA ASP A 221 -23.86 13.98 -4.86
C ASP A 221 -25.35 13.84 -5.19
N GLU A 222 -25.92 14.89 -5.79
CA GLU A 222 -27.34 14.95 -6.11
C GLU A 222 -27.72 14.07 -7.31
N GLU A 223 -26.79 13.76 -8.21
CA GLU A 223 -27.05 12.92 -9.39
C GLU A 223 -27.11 11.45 -8.99
N ASP A 224 -26.11 11.00 -8.22
CA ASP A 224 -25.97 9.61 -7.79
C ASP A 224 -26.73 9.31 -6.48
N GLN A 225 -27.34 10.32 -5.85
CA GLN A 225 -28.12 10.24 -4.59
C GLN A 225 -27.35 9.52 -3.46
N CYS A 226 -26.04 9.72 -3.38
CA CYS A 226 -25.18 9.09 -2.38
C CYS A 226 -24.05 10.01 -1.92
N TYR A 227 -23.39 9.64 -0.82
CA TYR A 227 -22.24 10.39 -0.29
C TYR A 227 -20.92 9.84 -0.83
N TYR A 228 -20.11 10.72 -1.40
CA TYR A 228 -18.72 10.45 -1.77
C TYR A 228 -17.74 10.93 -0.72
N SER A 229 -16.57 10.31 -0.72
CA SER A 229 -15.45 10.71 0.11
C SER A 229 -14.70 11.88 -0.52
N LYS A 230 -14.71 13.04 0.14
CA LYS A 230 -13.91 14.21 -0.24
C LYS A 230 -12.79 14.44 0.76
N TYR A 231 -11.57 14.65 0.26
CA TYR A 231 -10.45 15.03 1.12
C TYR A 231 -10.61 16.44 1.66
N ARG A 232 -10.25 16.64 2.93
CA ARG A 232 -10.04 17.98 3.49
C ARG A 232 -8.94 18.70 2.73
N ASN A 233 -9.02 20.04 2.69
CA ASN A 233 -8.12 20.88 1.91
C ASN A 233 -6.65 20.65 2.27
N GLU A 234 -6.33 20.42 3.54
CA GLU A 234 -4.95 20.20 3.98
C GLU A 234 -4.34 18.92 3.39
N LEU A 235 -5.12 17.83 3.33
CA LEU A 235 -4.69 16.61 2.66
C LEU A 235 -4.57 16.82 1.15
N LYS A 236 -5.55 17.51 0.55
CA LYS A 236 -5.53 17.81 -0.88
C LYS A 236 -4.28 18.60 -1.28
N GLU A 237 -3.93 19.64 -0.54
CA GLU A 237 -2.74 20.47 -0.80
C GLU A 237 -1.45 19.66 -0.71
N ILE A 238 -1.31 18.79 0.29
CA ILE A 238 -0.16 17.89 0.42
C ILE A 238 -0.06 16.97 -0.80
N LEU A 239 -1.15 16.32 -1.19
CA LEU A 239 -1.17 15.41 -2.33
C LEU A 239 -0.87 16.12 -3.65
N ASP A 240 -1.42 17.32 -3.85
CA ASP A 240 -1.18 18.14 -5.04
C ASP A 240 0.31 18.55 -5.13
N LEU A 241 0.95 18.93 -4.01
CA LEU A 241 2.38 19.27 -3.97
C LEU A 241 3.29 18.07 -4.22
N GLU A 242 2.98 16.90 -3.63
CA GLU A 242 3.77 15.68 -3.86
C GLU A 242 3.63 15.17 -5.29
N ARG A 243 2.47 15.37 -5.92
CA ARG A 243 2.27 15.05 -7.33
C ARG A 243 3.24 15.78 -8.26
N LEU A 244 3.64 17.01 -7.91
CA LEU A 244 4.62 17.78 -8.69
C LEU A 244 6.04 17.20 -8.62
N LYS A 245 6.34 16.40 -7.59
CA LYS A 245 7.67 15.80 -7.37
C LYS A 245 7.84 14.45 -8.08
N LEU A 246 6.74 13.78 -8.47
CA LEU A 246 6.74 12.42 -9.03
C LEU A 246 7.71 12.21 -10.21
N PRO A 247 7.86 13.13 -11.18
CA PRO A 247 8.74 12.88 -12.33
C PRO A 247 10.21 12.68 -11.96
N ALA A 248 10.65 13.18 -10.80
CA ALA A 248 12.02 13.04 -10.32
C ALA A 248 12.23 11.79 -9.44
N ARG A 249 11.15 11.09 -9.06
CA ARG A 249 11.22 9.95 -8.16
C ARG A 249 11.70 8.68 -8.87
N ASP A 250 12.41 7.85 -8.12
CA ASP A 250 12.97 6.61 -8.67
C ASP A 250 12.97 5.46 -7.66
N ILE A 251 12.81 4.24 -8.19
CA ILE A 251 12.92 3.01 -7.40
C ILE A 251 13.72 2.02 -8.24
N PRO A 252 15.04 1.94 -8.02
CA PRO A 252 15.90 1.03 -8.76
C PRO A 252 15.32 -0.40 -8.76
N TYR A 253 15.47 -1.10 -9.90
CA TYR A 253 14.91 -2.42 -10.18
C TYR A 253 13.38 -2.45 -10.27
N TRP A 254 12.66 -2.03 -9.23
CA TRP A 254 11.21 -2.10 -9.15
C TRP A 254 10.48 -1.25 -10.19
N LYS A 255 11.06 -0.11 -10.59
CA LYS A 255 10.44 0.82 -11.54
C LYS A 255 10.07 0.17 -12.88
N GLU A 256 10.91 -0.70 -13.42
CA GLU A 256 10.60 -1.37 -14.69
C GLU A 256 9.38 -2.30 -14.56
N LEU A 257 9.29 -3.05 -13.45
CA LEU A 257 8.14 -3.90 -13.15
C LEU A 257 6.87 -3.06 -12.95
N ILE A 258 6.95 -1.98 -12.17
CA ILE A 258 5.80 -1.10 -11.90
C ILE A 258 5.29 -0.46 -13.20
N LEU A 259 6.20 -0.01 -14.06
CA LEU A 259 5.83 0.62 -15.33
C LEU A 259 5.41 -0.39 -16.41
N TYR A 260 5.56 -1.70 -16.17
CA TYR A 260 5.11 -2.73 -17.10
C TYR A 260 3.60 -2.66 -17.33
N TRP A 261 2.82 -2.39 -16.28
CA TRP A 261 1.37 -2.23 -16.36
C TRP A 261 0.97 -0.76 -16.29
N SER A 262 -0.05 -0.36 -17.05
CA SER A 262 -0.57 1.01 -17.06
C SER A 262 -1.09 1.47 -15.68
N SER A 263 -1.42 0.56 -14.78
CA SER A 263 -1.79 0.82 -13.38
C SER A 263 -0.68 1.52 -12.58
N GLY A 264 0.60 1.22 -12.86
CA GLY A 264 1.74 1.79 -12.13
C GLY A 264 2.14 3.20 -12.57
N TRP A 265 1.58 3.71 -13.66
CA TRP A 265 2.03 4.94 -14.33
C TRP A 265 1.75 6.20 -13.51
N SER A 266 0.58 6.27 -12.88
CA SER A 266 0.16 7.42 -12.07
C SER A 266 1.13 7.69 -10.92
N GLY A 267 1.73 6.63 -10.36
CA GLY A 267 2.77 6.70 -9.32
C GLY A 267 4.03 7.44 -9.75
N PHE A 268 4.28 7.56 -11.06
CA PHE A 268 5.40 8.31 -11.65
C PHE A 268 4.94 9.60 -12.37
N GLY A 269 3.70 10.04 -12.15
CA GLY A 269 3.13 11.22 -12.80
C GLY A 269 2.83 11.02 -14.30
N LEU A 270 2.87 9.78 -14.80
CA LEU A 270 2.53 9.43 -16.17
C LEU A 270 1.01 9.23 -16.30
N ARG A 271 0.48 9.46 -17.51
CA ARG A 271 -0.95 9.25 -17.83
C ARG A 271 -1.14 7.92 -18.52
N SER A 272 -2.11 7.13 -18.08
CA SER A 272 -2.45 5.86 -18.72
C SER A 272 -2.85 6.06 -20.19
N PRO A 273 -2.51 5.12 -21.09
CA PRO A 273 -2.97 5.17 -22.47
C PRO A 273 -4.50 5.28 -22.56
N GLY A 274 -5.01 6.31 -23.23
CA GLY A 274 -6.46 6.55 -23.38
C GLY A 274 -7.10 7.43 -22.30
N ASP A 275 -6.35 7.89 -21.30
CA ASP A 275 -6.84 8.86 -20.31
C ASP A 275 -6.98 10.27 -20.94
N ASN A 276 -8.19 10.54 -21.45
CA ASN A 276 -8.62 11.85 -21.94
C ASN A 276 -9.34 12.68 -20.86
N GLY A 277 -9.20 12.32 -19.57
CA GLY A 277 -9.91 12.99 -18.47
C GLY A 277 -11.39 12.58 -18.31
N GLY A 278 -11.77 11.39 -18.80
CA GLY A 278 -13.14 10.85 -18.74
C GLY A 278 -13.31 9.65 -17.79
N LYS A 279 -14.53 9.43 -17.29
CA LYS A 279 -14.97 8.39 -16.33
C LYS A 279 -14.92 6.92 -16.87
N THR A 280 -14.04 6.55 -17.80
CA THR A 280 -14.00 5.16 -18.31
C THR A 280 -12.96 4.35 -17.56
N LEU A 281 -13.38 3.26 -16.91
CA LEU A 281 -12.46 2.24 -16.40
C LEU A 281 -11.68 1.65 -17.57
N LEU A 282 -10.39 1.97 -17.65
CA LEU A 282 -9.51 1.48 -18.71
C LEU A 282 -8.94 0.12 -18.31
N ALA A 283 -8.84 -0.78 -19.30
CA ALA A 283 -8.14 -2.06 -19.13
C ALA A 283 -6.68 -1.81 -18.69
N ILE A 284 -6.18 -2.64 -17.77
CA ILE A 284 -4.77 -2.63 -17.38
C ILE A 284 -3.97 -3.31 -18.49
N MET A 285 -3.23 -2.51 -19.25
CA MET A 285 -2.52 -2.94 -20.46
C MET A 285 -1.01 -3.00 -20.22
N PRO A 286 -0.31 -3.96 -20.87
CA PRO A 286 1.14 -4.02 -20.83
C PRO A 286 1.73 -2.89 -21.68
N THR A 287 2.85 -2.34 -21.23
CA THR A 287 3.51 -1.20 -21.87
C THR A 287 4.69 -1.62 -22.74
N PHE A 288 5.09 -2.88 -22.56
CA PHE A 288 6.05 -3.59 -23.37
C PHE A 288 5.46 -4.96 -23.73
N VAL A 289 5.54 -5.32 -25.00
CA VAL A 289 5.14 -6.64 -25.50
C VAL A 289 6.39 -7.27 -26.13
N PRO A 290 6.88 -8.40 -25.61
CA PRO A 290 8.00 -9.12 -26.21
C PRO A 290 7.71 -9.51 -27.68
N GLU A 291 8.75 -9.58 -28.50
CA GLU A 291 8.62 -9.96 -29.91
C GLU A 291 7.98 -11.35 -30.04
N GLY A 292 6.94 -11.46 -30.89
CA GLY A 292 6.16 -12.69 -31.07
C GLY A 292 5.04 -12.92 -30.05
N GLN A 293 4.73 -11.96 -29.17
CA GLN A 293 3.55 -11.97 -28.30
C GLN A 293 2.53 -10.89 -28.71
N GLU A 294 1.27 -11.10 -28.33
CA GLU A 294 0.21 -10.09 -28.43
C GLU A 294 -0.01 -9.39 -27.09
N ALA A 295 -0.41 -8.11 -27.12
CA ALA A 295 -0.77 -7.36 -25.92
C ALA A 295 -2.05 -7.94 -25.32
N THR A 296 -1.96 -8.55 -24.13
CA THR A 296 -3.13 -9.04 -23.39
C THR A 296 -3.34 -8.25 -22.10
N GLN A 297 -4.59 -7.94 -21.79
CA GLN A 297 -4.96 -7.30 -20.52
C GLN A 297 -4.53 -8.17 -19.33
N LYS A 298 -4.14 -7.54 -18.20
CA LYS A 298 -3.84 -8.26 -16.96
C LYS A 298 -5.02 -9.13 -16.52
N THR A 299 -4.78 -10.43 -16.34
CA THR A 299 -5.68 -11.32 -15.63
C THR A 299 -5.26 -11.38 -14.16
N PHE A 300 -6.20 -11.06 -13.27
CA PHE A 300 -5.98 -11.16 -11.83
C PHE A 300 -6.17 -12.60 -11.36
N ARG A 301 -5.21 -13.08 -10.57
CA ARG A 301 -5.33 -14.34 -9.85
C ARG A 301 -5.87 -14.04 -8.45
N THR A 302 -6.70 -14.92 -7.95
CA THR A 302 -7.07 -14.95 -6.53
C THR A 302 -5.90 -15.55 -5.77
N HIS A 303 -5.32 -14.75 -4.89
CA HIS A 303 -4.29 -15.18 -3.97
C HIS A 303 -4.89 -15.09 -2.56
N GLU A 304 -4.97 -16.22 -1.88
CA GLU A 304 -5.26 -16.30 -0.43
C GLU A 304 -4.02 -15.84 0.36
#